data_AF-A0A2R6L603-F1
#
_entry.id   AF-A0A2R6L603-F1
#
_cell.length_a   1.000
_cell.length_b   1.000
_cell.length_c   1.000
_cell.angle_alpha   90.00
_cell.angle_beta   90.00
_cell.angle_gamma   90.00
#
_symmetry.space_group_name_H-M   'P 1'
#
loop_
_entity.id
_entity.type
_entity.pdbx_description
1 polymer ?
#
loop_
_entity_poly.entity_id
_entity_poly.type
_entity_poly.pdbx_seq_one_letter_code
_entity_poly.pdbx_strand_id
1 'polypeptide(L)'
;MERELSALSTVADYQFGTGAGAALFDGALEVRRTSSGRPQQVLVDGERVVSYGTDGRFTLGVDGGRRLRQALDPPAYRVVVGDDSEPFVRDGRNVFAKFVRSVDPAVRPGDEVLVEHYDGDLLAVGRAELSAAAMGDFETGVAVSVREGAPRER
;
A
#
# COMPACT_ATOMS: atom_id res chain seq x y z
N MET A 1 9.16 -1.06 -23.97
CA MET A 1 8.95 -0.41 -22.66
C MET A 1 7.63 0.33 -22.60
N GLU A 2 7.32 1.27 -23.50
CA GLU A 2 6.08 2.07 -23.43
C GLU A 2 4.78 1.25 -23.32
N ARG A 3 4.62 0.16 -24.11
CA ARG A 3 3.45 -0.72 -24.00
C ARG A 3 3.35 -1.47 -22.66
N GLU A 4 4.48 -1.84 -22.08
CA GLU A 4 4.53 -2.55 -20.79
C GLU A 4 4.23 -1.59 -19.64
N LEU A 5 4.82 -0.39 -19.65
CA LEU A 5 4.50 0.67 -18.69
C LEU A 5 3.03 1.06 -18.78
N SER A 6 2.47 1.19 -19.99
CA SER A 6 1.04 1.43 -20.17
C SER A 6 0.19 0.32 -19.56
N ALA A 7 0.55 -0.95 -19.74
CA ALA A 7 -0.18 -2.06 -19.13
C ALA A 7 -0.09 -2.05 -17.59
N LEU A 8 1.11 -1.84 -17.04
CA LEU A 8 1.32 -1.74 -15.57
C LEU A 8 0.57 -0.53 -14.99
N SER A 9 0.56 0.60 -15.69
CA SER A 9 -0.16 1.81 -15.27
C SER A 9 -1.67 1.58 -15.27
N THR A 10 -2.22 0.89 -16.28
CA THR A 10 -3.63 0.51 -16.31
C THR A 10 -4.00 -0.38 -15.12
N VAL A 11 -3.15 -1.33 -14.74
CA VAL A 11 -3.40 -2.16 -13.54
C VAL A 11 -3.36 -1.30 -12.27
N ALA A 12 -2.41 -0.38 -12.16
CA ALA A 12 -2.31 0.51 -11.02
C ALA A 12 -3.53 1.42 -10.89
N ASP A 13 -3.96 2.03 -12.00
CA ASP A 13 -5.15 2.89 -12.03
C ASP A 13 -6.43 2.11 -11.71
N TYR A 14 -6.51 0.85 -12.14
CA TYR A 14 -7.61 -0.03 -11.79
C TYR A 14 -7.63 -0.37 -10.29
N GLN A 15 -6.47 -0.64 -9.69
CA GLN A 15 -6.37 -1.08 -8.30
C GLN A 15 -6.46 0.07 -7.30
N PHE A 16 -5.91 1.23 -7.63
CA PHE A 16 -5.70 2.37 -6.72
C PHE A 16 -6.44 3.65 -7.13
N GLY A 17 -7.16 3.61 -8.26
CA GLY A 17 -7.84 4.78 -8.82
C GLY A 17 -6.99 5.53 -9.85
N THR A 18 -7.66 6.33 -10.66
CA THR A 18 -7.05 7.07 -11.78
C THR A 18 -5.89 7.95 -11.33
N GLY A 19 -4.75 7.85 -12.03
CA GLY A 19 -3.55 8.63 -11.76
C GLY A 19 -2.55 7.92 -10.86
N ALA A 20 -2.93 6.80 -10.24
CA ALA A 20 -2.03 5.99 -9.43
C ALA A 20 -0.87 5.40 -10.25
N GLY A 21 -1.11 5.00 -11.51
CA GLY A 21 -0.05 4.51 -12.39
C GLY A 21 1.01 5.58 -12.68
N ALA A 22 0.56 6.80 -12.97
CA ALA A 22 1.46 7.94 -13.16
C ALA A 22 2.24 8.25 -11.89
N ALA A 23 1.58 8.26 -10.73
CA ALA A 23 2.22 8.55 -9.45
C ALA A 23 3.24 7.46 -9.05
N LEU A 24 2.89 6.18 -9.19
CA LEU A 24 3.75 5.05 -8.79
C LEU A 24 5.00 4.93 -9.65
N PHE A 25 4.91 5.27 -10.93
CA PHE A 25 5.94 4.97 -11.93
C PHE A 25 6.65 6.21 -12.48
N ASP A 26 6.52 7.36 -11.81
CA ASP A 26 7.26 8.59 -12.12
C ASP A 26 8.72 8.47 -11.68
N GLY A 27 9.65 8.34 -12.64
CA GLY A 27 11.09 8.25 -12.41
C GLY A 27 11.80 7.21 -13.28
N ALA A 28 13.03 6.84 -12.90
CA ALA A 28 13.82 5.85 -13.62
C ALA A 28 13.35 4.42 -13.32
N LEU A 29 12.63 3.82 -14.26
CA LEU A 29 12.00 2.51 -14.10
C LEU A 29 12.93 1.32 -14.36
N GLU A 30 12.94 0.38 -13.42
CA GLU A 30 13.50 -0.98 -13.61
C GLU A 30 12.41 -2.02 -13.33
N VAL A 31 12.10 -2.87 -14.32
CA VAL A 31 11.19 -4.00 -14.14
C VAL A 31 11.99 -5.28 -14.04
N ARG A 32 12.01 -5.88 -12.85
CA ARG A 32 12.55 -7.23 -12.63
C ARG A 32 11.53 -8.27 -13.03
N ARG A 33 12.00 -9.31 -13.71
CA ARG A 33 11.15 -10.33 -14.32
C ARG A 33 11.53 -11.72 -13.81
N THR A 34 10.55 -12.62 -13.83
CA THR A 34 10.80 -14.06 -13.66
C THR A 34 11.56 -14.62 -14.86
N SER A 35 12.06 -15.85 -14.74
CA SER A 35 12.67 -16.58 -15.87
C SER A 35 11.76 -16.72 -17.10
N SER A 36 10.45 -16.77 -16.88
CA SER A 36 9.43 -16.80 -17.95
C SER A 36 9.14 -15.43 -18.58
N GLY A 37 9.78 -14.36 -18.12
CA GLY A 37 9.59 -12.99 -18.63
C GLY A 37 8.41 -12.24 -18.02
N ARG A 38 7.70 -12.82 -17.05
CA ARG A 38 6.59 -12.12 -16.35
C ARG A 38 7.16 -11.01 -15.46
N PRO A 39 6.57 -9.80 -15.45
CA PRO A 39 6.90 -8.77 -14.46
C PRO A 39 6.74 -9.32 -13.04
N GLN A 40 7.72 -9.05 -12.17
CA GLN A 40 7.71 -9.50 -10.79
C GLN A 40 7.88 -8.35 -9.81
N GLN A 41 8.80 -7.43 -10.07
CA GLN A 41 8.99 -6.22 -9.26
C GLN A 41 9.17 -5.02 -10.18
N VAL A 42 8.57 -3.90 -9.80
CA VAL A 42 8.81 -2.61 -10.44
C VAL A 42 9.52 -1.75 -9.42
N LEU A 43 10.71 -1.29 -9.81
CA LEU A 43 11.53 -0.37 -9.06
C LEU A 43 11.53 0.97 -9.78
N VAL A 44 11.59 2.05 -9.01
CA VAL A 44 11.71 3.42 -9.50
C VAL A 44 12.85 4.05 -8.71
N ASP A 45 13.83 4.60 -9.43
CA ASP A 45 15.02 5.22 -8.85
C ASP A 45 15.79 4.27 -7.89
N GLY A 46 15.76 2.97 -8.19
CA GLY A 46 16.43 1.92 -7.42
C GLY A 46 15.62 1.37 -6.23
N GLU A 47 14.47 1.97 -5.91
CA GLU A 47 13.62 1.56 -4.80
C GLU A 47 12.41 0.73 -5.26
N ARG A 48 12.03 -0.27 -4.48
CA ARG A 48 10.89 -1.14 -4.84
C ARG A 48 9.57 -0.43 -4.58
N VAL A 49 8.86 -0.13 -5.65
CA VAL A 49 7.53 0.50 -5.60
C VAL A 49 6.45 -0.56 -5.41
N VAL A 50 6.43 -1.57 -6.29
CA VAL A 50 5.43 -2.65 -6.25
C VAL A 50 6.04 -3.99 -6.63
N SER A 51 5.44 -5.07 -6.13
CA SER A 51 5.62 -6.41 -6.69
C SER A 51 4.34 -6.84 -7.42
N TYR A 52 4.50 -7.44 -8.60
CA TYR A 52 3.38 -7.90 -9.43
C TYR A 52 3.09 -9.39 -9.17
N GLY A 53 1.93 -9.63 -8.55
CA GLY A 53 1.43 -10.95 -8.18
C GLY A 53 1.06 -11.80 -9.39
N THR A 54 0.95 -13.12 -9.17
CA THR A 54 0.45 -14.06 -10.19
C THR A 54 -1.05 -13.94 -10.41
N ASP A 55 -1.75 -13.29 -9.49
CA ASP A 55 -3.16 -12.93 -9.54
C ASP A 55 -3.43 -11.65 -10.36
N GLY A 56 -2.38 -11.03 -10.91
CA GLY A 56 -2.49 -9.80 -11.69
C GLY A 56 -2.66 -8.53 -10.84
N ARG A 57 -2.40 -8.61 -9.53
CA ARG A 57 -2.47 -7.45 -8.62
C ARG A 57 -1.09 -6.99 -8.18
N PHE A 58 -1.01 -5.73 -7.78
CA PHE A 58 0.17 -5.19 -7.14
C PHE A 58 0.11 -5.39 -5.63
N THR A 59 1.28 -5.60 -5.05
CA THR A 59 1.53 -5.45 -3.61
C THR A 59 2.52 -4.31 -3.43
N LEU A 60 2.30 -3.47 -2.42
CA LEU A 60 3.09 -2.26 -2.22
C LEU A 60 4.43 -2.57 -1.54
N GLY A 61 5.47 -1.85 -1.94
CA GLY A 61 6.59 -1.51 -1.06
C GLY A 61 6.32 -0.18 -0.37
N VAL A 62 7.11 0.15 0.66
CA VAL A 62 6.96 1.43 1.39
C VAL A 62 7.09 2.62 0.44
N ASP A 63 8.02 2.55 -0.52
CA ASP A 63 8.25 3.63 -1.47
C ASP A 63 7.07 3.83 -2.45
N GLY A 64 6.37 2.74 -2.81
CA GLY A 64 5.09 2.83 -3.51
C GLY A 64 3.98 3.42 -2.65
N GLY A 65 3.94 3.04 -1.37
CA GLY A 65 3.03 3.64 -0.39
C GLY A 65 3.22 5.15 -0.24
N ARG A 66 4.47 5.63 -0.20
CA ARG A 66 4.80 7.06 -0.14
C ARG A 66 4.30 7.80 -1.38
N ARG A 67 4.53 7.26 -2.58
CA ARG A 67 4.05 7.86 -3.84
C ARG A 67 2.53 7.95 -3.89
N LEU A 68 1.82 6.87 -3.52
CA LEU A 68 0.36 6.90 -3.45
C LEU A 68 -0.17 7.86 -2.39
N ARG A 69 0.46 7.90 -1.21
CA ARG A 69 0.10 8.85 -0.14
C ARG A 69 0.19 10.30 -0.62
N GLN A 70 1.21 10.64 -1.41
CA GLN A 70 1.38 11.99 -1.96
C GLN A 70 0.38 12.31 -3.07
N ALA A 71 0.02 11.32 -3.90
CA ALA A 71 -0.85 11.53 -5.05
C ALA A 71 -2.35 11.42 -4.77
N LEU A 72 -2.74 10.63 -3.75
CA LEU A 72 -4.13 10.37 -3.42
C LEU A 72 -4.54 11.16 -2.18
N ASP A 73 -5.57 11.98 -2.30
CA ASP A 73 -6.09 12.76 -1.18
C ASP A 73 -6.68 11.86 -0.07
N PRO A 74 -6.47 12.18 1.22
CA PRO A 74 -7.15 11.51 2.31
C PRO A 74 -8.69 11.56 2.15
N PRO A 75 -9.41 10.48 2.48
CA PRO A 75 -8.94 9.29 3.18
C PRO A 75 -8.41 8.18 2.27
N ALA A 76 -8.33 8.36 0.94
CA ALA A 76 -8.15 7.26 -0.02
C ALA A 76 -7.09 6.22 0.39
N TYR A 77 -7.52 4.95 0.50
CA TYR A 77 -6.71 3.79 0.87
C TYR A 77 -5.99 3.86 2.23
N ARG A 78 -6.39 4.76 3.14
CA ARG A 78 -5.74 4.93 4.45
C ARG A 78 -6.44 4.16 5.56
N VAL A 79 -5.65 3.57 6.44
CA VAL A 79 -6.03 3.03 7.75
C VAL A 79 -5.21 3.77 8.80
N VAL A 80 -5.88 4.53 9.66
CA VAL A 80 -5.24 5.41 10.64
C VAL A 80 -5.22 4.74 12.01
N VAL A 81 -4.05 4.74 12.65
CA VAL A 81 -3.80 4.22 14.01
C VAL A 81 -3.13 5.31 14.88
N GLY A 82 -2.78 4.98 16.12
CA GLY A 82 -2.08 5.90 17.03
C GLY A 82 -0.84 5.32 17.70
N ASP A 83 -0.37 6.01 18.73
CA ASP A 83 0.90 5.77 19.41
C ASP A 83 1.05 4.32 19.90
N ASP A 84 -0.04 3.72 20.39
CA ASP A 84 -0.06 2.34 20.88
C ASP A 84 0.28 1.30 19.78
N SER A 85 0.10 1.66 18.52
CA SER A 85 0.40 0.81 17.36
C SER A 85 1.69 1.20 16.66
N GLU A 86 2.10 2.47 16.70
CA GLU A 86 3.21 3.00 15.90
C GLU A 86 4.48 2.12 15.92
N PRO A 87 5.09 1.82 17.09
CA PRO A 87 6.37 1.10 17.10
C PRO A 87 6.24 -0.30 16.49
N PHE A 88 5.13 -0.98 16.74
CA PHE A 88 4.89 -2.33 16.23
C PHE A 88 4.65 -2.35 14.73
N VAL A 89 3.86 -1.39 14.22
CA VAL A 89 3.54 -1.29 12.80
C VAL A 89 4.80 -0.95 11.99
N ARG A 90 5.65 -0.04 12.49
CA ARG A 90 6.95 0.25 11.85
C ARG A 90 7.89 -0.95 11.84
N ASP A 91 7.80 -1.82 12.84
CA ASP A 91 8.53 -3.11 12.88
C ASP A 91 7.88 -4.22 12.03
N GLY A 92 6.86 -3.88 11.22
CA GLY A 92 6.20 -4.80 10.31
C GLY A 92 5.16 -5.72 10.99
N ARG A 93 4.71 -5.41 12.21
CA ARG A 93 3.63 -6.15 12.87
C ARG A 93 2.27 -5.71 12.34
N ASN A 94 1.32 -6.64 12.32
CA ASN A 94 -0.04 -6.41 11.82
C ASN A 94 -0.81 -5.38 12.68
N VAL A 95 -1.74 -4.67 12.03
CA VAL A 95 -2.70 -3.79 12.70
C VAL A 95 -3.90 -4.61 13.16
N PHE A 96 -4.32 -4.44 14.41
CA PHE A 96 -5.54 -5.05 14.94
C PHE A 96 -6.71 -4.06 14.93
N ALA A 97 -7.93 -4.55 14.71
CA ALA A 97 -9.14 -3.73 14.53
C ALA A 97 -9.36 -2.73 15.67
N LYS A 98 -9.20 -3.16 16.93
CA LYS A 98 -9.35 -2.29 18.12
C LYS A 98 -8.42 -1.07 18.18
N PHE A 99 -7.35 -1.04 17.37
CA PHE A 99 -6.43 0.10 17.31
C PHE A 99 -6.66 0.99 16.09
N VAL A 100 -7.56 0.61 15.18
CA VAL A 100 -7.95 1.46 14.05
C VAL A 100 -8.80 2.61 14.58
N ARG A 101 -8.39 3.84 14.27
CA ARG A 101 -9.10 5.07 14.63
C ARG A 101 -10.03 5.53 13.51
N SER A 102 -9.58 5.41 12.27
CA SER A 102 -10.38 5.71 11.08
C SER A 102 -9.84 4.95 9.88
N VAL A 103 -10.71 4.72 8.89
CA VAL A 103 -10.37 4.03 7.65
C VAL A 103 -11.18 4.62 6.50
N ASP A 104 -10.61 4.64 5.30
CA ASP A 104 -11.36 4.96 4.09
C ASP A 104 -12.60 4.07 3.94
N PRO A 105 -13.82 4.62 3.87
CA PRO A 105 -15.04 3.83 3.70
C PRO A 105 -15.09 2.99 2.41
N ALA A 106 -14.26 3.32 1.41
CA ALA A 106 -14.16 2.55 0.17
C ALA A 106 -13.34 1.26 0.31
N VAL A 107 -12.49 1.14 1.33
CA VAL A 107 -11.61 -0.04 1.52
C VAL A 107 -12.41 -1.33 1.63
N ARG A 108 -11.95 -2.35 0.89
CA ARG A 108 -12.49 -3.70 0.89
C ARG A 108 -11.42 -4.70 1.35
N PRO A 109 -11.83 -5.86 1.88
CA PRO A 109 -10.90 -6.95 2.15
C PRO A 109 -10.10 -7.31 0.89
N GLY A 110 -8.78 -7.45 1.04
CA GLY A 110 -7.86 -7.73 -0.05
C GLY A 110 -7.24 -6.50 -0.72
N ASP A 111 -7.73 -5.28 -0.44
CA ASP A 111 -7.12 -4.07 -0.95
C ASP A 111 -5.76 -3.81 -0.29
N GLU A 112 -4.83 -3.28 -1.07
CA GLU A 112 -3.58 -2.76 -0.52
C GLU A 112 -3.86 -1.37 0.08
N VAL A 113 -3.35 -1.14 1.29
CA VAL A 113 -3.65 0.05 2.10
C VAL A 113 -2.40 0.68 2.68
N LEU A 114 -2.51 1.98 2.95
CA LEU A 114 -1.53 2.80 3.63
C LEU A 114 -1.89 2.83 5.11
N VAL A 115 -0.98 2.42 5.99
CA VAL A 115 -1.18 2.56 7.43
C VAL A 115 -0.52 3.85 7.90
N GLU A 116 -1.32 4.79 8.38
CA GLU A 116 -0.86 6.10 8.83
C GLU A 116 -1.01 6.27 10.34
N HIS A 117 -0.14 7.08 10.94
CA HIS A 117 -0.39 7.66 12.25
C HIS A 117 -1.47 8.74 12.13
N TYR A 118 -2.17 9.05 13.21
CA TYR A 118 -3.13 10.16 13.21
C TYR A 118 -2.50 11.53 12.96
N ASP A 119 -1.18 11.66 13.15
CA ASP A 119 -0.40 12.85 12.79
C ASP A 119 -0.04 12.91 11.29
N GLY A 120 -0.44 11.89 10.52
CA GLY A 120 -0.30 11.83 9.07
C GLY A 120 0.93 11.06 8.57
N ASP A 121 1.82 10.61 9.44
CA ASP A 121 3.02 9.84 9.04
C ASP A 121 2.67 8.47 8.48
N LEU A 122 3.30 8.08 7.37
CA LEU A 122 3.22 6.70 6.88
C LEU A 122 4.00 5.78 7.82
N LEU A 123 3.33 4.77 8.36
CA LEU A 123 3.89 3.78 9.27
C LEU A 123 4.21 2.45 8.58
N ALA A 124 3.38 2.06 7.61
CA ALA A 124 3.55 0.81 6.87
C ALA A 124 2.67 0.80 5.60
N VAL A 125 2.90 -0.22 4.78
CA VAL A 125 1.97 -0.68 3.75
C VAL A 125 1.53 -2.12 4.05
N GLY A 126 0.31 -2.46 3.66
CA GLY A 126 -0.22 -3.78 3.92
C GLY A 126 -1.47 -4.09 3.11
N ARG A 127 -2.10 -5.21 3.45
CA ARG A 127 -3.37 -5.64 2.87
C ARG A 127 -4.46 -5.55 3.92
N ALA A 128 -5.60 -4.96 3.58
CA ALA A 128 -6.78 -4.98 4.41
C ALA A 128 -7.31 -6.42 4.54
N GLU A 129 -7.47 -6.89 5.77
CA GLU A 129 -8.10 -8.18 6.08
C GLU A 129 -9.59 -8.03 6.39
N LEU A 130 -10.01 -6.82 6.75
CA LEU A 130 -11.39 -6.44 7.07
C LEU A 130 -11.90 -5.34 6.13
N SER A 131 -13.21 -5.23 6.01
CA SER A 131 -13.83 -4.07 5.36
C SER A 131 -13.74 -2.84 6.27
N ALA A 132 -13.89 -1.64 5.69
CA ALA A 132 -13.89 -0.40 6.46
C ALA A 132 -14.91 -0.41 7.62
N ALA A 133 -16.13 -0.89 7.37
CA ALA A 133 -17.17 -1.04 8.39
C ALA A 133 -16.74 -1.99 9.51
N ALA A 134 -16.20 -3.17 9.16
CA ALA A 134 -15.75 -4.13 10.17
C ALA A 134 -14.55 -3.61 10.98
N MET A 135 -13.63 -2.85 10.37
CA MET A 135 -12.54 -2.20 11.10
C MET A 135 -13.05 -1.16 12.12
N GLY A 136 -14.16 -0.47 11.81
CA GLY A 136 -14.79 0.49 12.73
C GLY A 136 -15.59 -0.17 13.85
N ASP A 137 -16.15 -1.37 13.62
CA ASP A 137 -17.04 -2.05 14.55
C ASP A 137 -16.35 -3.09 15.45
N PHE A 138 -15.23 -3.68 15.01
CA PHE A 138 -14.64 -4.84 15.69
C PHE A 138 -13.60 -4.47 16.75
N GLU A 139 -13.70 -5.11 17.92
CA GLU A 139 -12.70 -4.97 19.01
C GLU A 139 -11.60 -6.07 18.97
N THR A 140 -11.66 -6.99 18.00
CA THR A 140 -10.69 -8.09 17.87
C THR A 140 -10.42 -8.41 16.39
N GLY A 141 -9.35 -9.15 16.13
CA GLY A 141 -8.95 -9.56 14.78
C GLY A 141 -7.96 -8.62 14.11
N VAL A 142 -7.27 -9.14 13.09
CA VAL A 142 -6.32 -8.38 12.27
C VAL A 142 -7.12 -7.52 11.28
N ALA A 143 -6.90 -6.21 11.29
CA ALA A 143 -7.45 -5.28 10.32
C ALA A 143 -6.56 -5.16 9.08
N VAL A 144 -5.24 -5.09 9.28
CA VAL A 144 -4.27 -5.00 8.18
C VAL A 144 -3.16 -6.02 8.40
N SER A 145 -2.97 -6.91 7.42
CA SER A 145 -1.78 -7.72 7.29
C SER A 145 -0.65 -6.85 6.73
N VAL A 146 0.27 -6.42 7.59
CA VAL A 146 1.38 -5.56 7.21
C VAL A 146 2.37 -6.34 6.36
N ARG A 147 2.82 -5.73 5.26
CA ARG A 147 3.84 -6.31 4.37
C ARG A 147 5.22 -5.75 4.64
N GLU A 148 5.28 -4.44 4.86
CA GLU A 148 6.52 -3.72 5.07
C GLU A 148 6.24 -2.49 5.94
N GLY A 149 7.01 -2.33 7.02
CA GLY A 149 6.98 -1.16 7.88
C GLY A 149 7.87 -0.05 7.34
N ALA A 150 7.43 1.20 7.47
CA ALA A 150 8.18 2.38 7.08
C ALA A 150 9.07 2.84 8.26
N PRO A 151 10.40 2.67 8.19
CA PRO A 151 11.29 3.18 9.22
C PRO A 151 11.23 4.71 9.26
N ARG A 152 11.46 5.29 10.44
CA ARG A 152 11.62 6.75 10.55
C ARG A 152 12.81 7.19 9.71
N GLU A 153 12.61 8.22 8.88
CA GLU A 153 13.70 8.91 8.22
C GLU A 153 14.57 9.56 9.31
N ARG A 154 15.88 9.33 9.25
CA ARG A 154 16.84 9.83 10.24
C ARG A 154 17.21 11.28 9.98
#